data_AF-A0A178ABR6-F1
#
_entry.id   AF-A0A178ABR6-F1
#
_cell.length_a   1.000
_cell.length_b   1.000
_cell.length_c   1.000
_cell.angle_alpha   90.00
_cell.angle_beta   90.00
_cell.angle_gamma   90.00
#
_symmetry.space_group_name_H-M   'P 1'
#
loop_
_entity.id
_entity.type
_entity.pdbx_description
1 polymer ?
#
loop_
_entity_poly.entity_id
_entity_poly.type
_entity_poly.pdbx_seq_one_letter_code
_entity_poly.pdbx_strand_id
1 'polypeptide(L)'
;MFAILFLWSLLFVPFLHAIPTTPPRQPATLQKRCNNVLQNPSFESGISPWLDMAFGSWAQRGIYTSAEGGHSGRNFYYAQSNATVAETTLTLSQSDVSVQAGSTVDCSVWVSSNRPGNVGSTRVEVFLDQVTCGNPVYMGTNGWMKVGGSVVVSGEKTHTLSVVIANGETGPEGSQVWIDDAVIGGGC
;
A
#
# COMPACT_ATOMS: atom_id res chain seq x y z
N MET A 1 -26.77 -25.08 -83.57
CA MET A 1 -25.69 -24.64 -84.47
C MET A 1 -24.94 -23.51 -83.76
N PHE A 2 -23.68 -23.76 -83.38
CA PHE A 2 -22.57 -22.87 -82.96
C PHE A 2 -22.82 -21.75 -81.90
N ALA A 3 -22.20 -21.68 -80.70
CA ALA A 3 -20.81 -21.81 -80.20
C ALA A 3 -20.11 -20.43 -79.98
N ILE A 4 -19.21 -20.40 -78.97
CA ILE A 4 -18.02 -19.51 -78.75
C ILE A 4 -18.24 -18.23 -77.89
N LEU A 5 -17.39 -17.76 -76.96
CA LEU A 5 -16.19 -18.20 -76.18
C LEU A 5 -15.89 -17.07 -75.14
N PHE A 6 -15.41 -17.44 -73.93
CA PHE A 6 -14.33 -16.84 -73.09
C PHE A 6 -14.29 -15.35 -72.72
N LEU A 7 -14.02 -15.04 -71.43
CA LEU A 7 -12.63 -14.79 -70.97
C LEU A 7 -12.49 -14.83 -69.44
N TRP A 8 -11.43 -15.51 -69.00
CA TRP A 8 -10.87 -15.58 -67.66
C TRP A 8 -10.07 -14.32 -67.27
N SER A 9 -10.02 -14.00 -65.98
CA SER A 9 -8.78 -13.52 -65.34
C SER A 9 -8.75 -13.87 -63.85
N LEU A 10 -7.94 -14.88 -63.52
CA LEU A 10 -7.57 -15.27 -62.15
C LEU A 10 -6.36 -14.42 -61.72
N LEU A 11 -6.54 -13.57 -60.71
CA LEU A 11 -5.45 -12.89 -60.01
C LEU A 11 -4.98 -13.76 -58.84
N PHE A 12 -3.78 -14.31 -58.95
CA PHE A 12 -3.06 -14.94 -57.85
C PHE A 12 -2.37 -13.85 -57.00
N VAL A 13 -2.75 -13.75 -55.72
CA VAL A 13 -2.02 -12.95 -54.71
C VAL A 13 -1.23 -13.93 -53.82
N PRO A 14 0.09 -13.78 -53.68
CA PRO A 14 0.87 -14.63 -52.78
C PRO A 14 0.64 -14.22 -51.32
N PHE A 15 0.20 -15.17 -50.49
CA PHE A 15 0.18 -15.03 -49.04
C PHE A 15 1.60 -15.10 -48.47
N LEU A 16 2.16 -13.94 -48.12
CA LEU A 16 3.34 -13.87 -47.25
C LEU A 16 2.93 -14.36 -45.85
N HIS A 17 3.39 -15.56 -45.50
CA HIS A 17 3.26 -16.10 -44.15
C HIS A 17 4.26 -15.40 -43.23
N ALA A 18 3.78 -14.50 -42.38
CA ALA A 18 4.58 -13.93 -41.29
C ALA A 18 4.92 -15.05 -40.28
N ILE A 19 6.20 -15.33 -40.11
CA ILE A 19 6.69 -16.26 -39.09
C ILE A 19 6.50 -15.60 -37.72
N PRO A 20 5.80 -16.23 -36.76
CA PRO A 20 5.69 -15.70 -35.41
C PRO A 20 7.07 -15.76 -34.74
N THR A 21 7.67 -14.61 -34.50
CA THR A 21 8.85 -14.48 -33.63
C THR A 21 8.39 -14.59 -32.18
N THR A 22 8.51 -15.78 -31.59
CA THR A 22 8.40 -15.95 -30.13
C THR A 22 9.46 -15.09 -29.45
N PRO A 23 9.08 -14.11 -28.60
CA PRO A 23 10.06 -13.34 -27.85
C PRO A 23 10.83 -14.27 -26.91
N PRO A 24 12.15 -14.04 -26.70
CA PRO A 24 12.94 -14.84 -25.77
C PRO A 24 12.31 -14.77 -24.37
N ARG A 25 12.02 -15.94 -23.81
CA ARG A 25 11.48 -16.11 -22.47
C ARG A 25 12.51 -15.59 -21.46
N GLN A 26 12.31 -14.39 -20.94
CA GLN A 26 13.08 -13.86 -19.82
C GLN A 26 13.02 -14.88 -18.67
N PRO A 27 14.15 -15.24 -18.03
CA PRO A 27 14.12 -16.06 -16.85
C PRO A 27 13.29 -15.34 -15.79
N ALA A 28 12.23 -16.00 -15.30
CA ALA A 28 11.45 -15.48 -14.20
C ALA A 28 12.39 -15.27 -13.01
N THR A 29 12.65 -14.01 -12.66
CA THR A 29 13.24 -13.68 -11.37
C THR A 29 12.33 -14.29 -10.32
N LEU A 30 12.89 -15.15 -9.46
CA LEU A 30 12.15 -15.81 -8.40
C LEU A 30 11.72 -14.74 -7.41
N GLN A 31 10.57 -14.11 -7.65
CA GLN A 31 10.02 -13.05 -6.82
C GLN A 31 9.68 -13.69 -5.48
N LYS A 32 10.50 -13.39 -4.46
CA LYS A 32 10.28 -13.85 -3.09
C LYS A 32 8.88 -13.38 -2.69
N ARG A 33 7.96 -14.33 -2.49
CA ARG A 33 6.62 -14.01 -2.02
C ARG A 33 6.72 -13.56 -0.58
N CYS A 34 6.25 -12.35 -0.30
CA CYS A 34 6.04 -11.86 1.05
C CYS A 34 5.00 -12.75 1.73
N ASN A 35 5.37 -13.37 2.86
CA ASN A 35 4.42 -14.09 3.70
C ASN A 35 3.87 -13.14 4.76
N ASN A 36 2.92 -12.28 4.36
CA ASN A 36 2.29 -11.32 5.27
C ASN A 36 1.31 -12.05 6.20
N VAL A 37 1.53 -11.95 7.51
CA VAL A 37 0.69 -12.60 8.53
C VAL A 37 -0.48 -11.74 9.00
N LEU A 38 -0.54 -10.47 8.55
CA LEU A 38 -1.67 -9.59 8.84
C LEU A 38 -2.92 -10.01 8.05
N GLN A 39 -4.07 -9.81 8.66
CA GLN A 39 -5.37 -9.92 8.01
C GLN A 39 -5.78 -8.58 7.43
N ASN A 40 -6.31 -8.59 6.21
CA ASN A 40 -6.77 -7.38 5.52
C ASN A 40 -5.75 -6.21 5.57
N PRO A 41 -4.47 -6.45 5.19
CA PRO A 41 -3.41 -5.44 5.31
C PRO A 41 -3.59 -4.21 4.41
N SER A 42 -4.42 -4.35 3.37
CA SER A 42 -4.70 -3.33 2.35
C SER A 42 -6.14 -2.80 2.40
N PHE A 43 -6.88 -3.10 3.47
CA PHE A 43 -8.25 -2.62 3.70
C PHE A 43 -9.30 -2.96 2.62
N GLU A 44 -9.01 -3.91 1.73
CA GLU A 44 -9.91 -4.35 0.65
C GLU A 44 -11.22 -4.96 1.17
N SER A 45 -11.26 -5.38 2.44
CA SER A 45 -12.45 -5.91 3.11
C SER A 45 -13.01 -5.02 4.22
N GLY A 46 -12.68 -3.73 4.23
CA GLY A 46 -13.12 -2.75 5.23
C GLY A 46 -12.10 -2.56 6.35
N ILE A 47 -12.54 -2.11 7.53
CA ILE A 47 -11.61 -1.80 8.64
C ILE A 47 -11.24 -3.04 9.46
N SER A 48 -12.15 -4.01 9.63
CA SER A 48 -11.88 -5.20 10.44
C SER A 48 -10.70 -6.02 9.87
N PRO A 49 -9.79 -6.56 10.72
CA PRO A 49 -9.78 -6.55 12.18
C PRO A 49 -8.96 -5.40 12.80
N TRP A 50 -8.69 -4.33 12.06
CA TRP A 50 -7.93 -3.20 12.56
C TRP A 50 -8.74 -2.39 13.57
N LEU A 51 -8.06 -1.96 14.63
CA LEU A 51 -8.55 -0.97 15.57
C LEU A 51 -7.97 0.40 15.20
N ASP A 52 -8.83 1.39 15.02
CA ASP A 52 -8.43 2.79 14.93
C ASP A 52 -8.64 3.50 16.28
N MET A 53 -7.59 4.14 16.78
CA MET A 53 -7.61 4.96 17.98
C MET A 53 -7.08 6.33 17.65
N ALA A 54 -7.69 7.39 18.16
CA ALA A 54 -7.22 8.73 17.87
C ALA A 54 -7.44 9.68 19.03
N PHE A 55 -6.52 10.63 19.14
CA PHE A 55 -6.55 11.71 20.11
C PHE A 55 -6.45 13.06 19.40
N GLY A 56 -7.25 14.01 19.85
CA GLY A 56 -7.35 15.35 19.27
C GLY A 56 -8.27 15.45 18.05
N SER A 57 -8.10 16.51 17.26
CA SER A 57 -9.06 16.92 16.23
C SER A 57 -8.83 16.22 14.89
N TRP A 58 -9.73 15.30 14.55
CA TRP A 58 -9.79 14.61 13.27
C TRP A 58 -11.17 14.79 12.65
N ALA A 59 -11.24 15.52 11.53
CA ALA A 59 -12.50 15.83 10.86
C ALA A 59 -13.10 14.59 10.18
N GLN A 60 -12.25 13.72 9.65
CA GLN A 60 -12.65 12.52 8.91
C GLN A 60 -11.65 11.39 9.16
N ARG A 61 -12.16 10.15 9.28
CA ARG A 61 -11.36 8.93 9.37
C ARG A 61 -12.16 7.74 8.83
N GLY A 62 -11.47 6.76 8.25
CA GLY A 62 -12.06 5.46 7.89
C GLY A 62 -11.50 4.88 6.60
N ILE A 63 -12.17 3.86 6.07
CA ILE A 63 -11.80 3.25 4.79
C ILE A 63 -12.43 4.03 3.65
N TYR A 64 -11.60 4.43 2.70
CA TYR A 64 -12.00 5.16 1.51
C TYR A 64 -11.61 4.37 0.27
N THR A 65 -12.31 4.67 -0.82
CA THR A 65 -12.06 4.12 -2.14
C THR A 65 -11.90 5.29 -3.11
N SER A 66 -10.84 5.30 -3.93
CA SER A 66 -10.65 6.30 -4.98
C SER A 66 -10.41 5.65 -6.34
N ALA A 67 -10.56 6.44 -7.42
CA ALA A 67 -10.26 5.98 -8.78
C ALA A 67 -8.75 5.84 -9.02
N GLU A 68 -7.96 6.69 -8.36
CA GLU A 68 -6.49 6.61 -8.32
C GLU A 68 -5.99 5.42 -7.49
N GLY A 69 -6.85 4.87 -6.63
CA GLY A 69 -6.58 3.72 -5.78
C GLY A 69 -5.79 4.03 -4.51
N GLY A 70 -5.63 2.98 -3.71
CA GLY A 70 -4.62 2.89 -2.66
C GLY A 70 -3.22 2.72 -3.26
N HIS A 71 -2.28 2.23 -2.45
CA HIS A 71 -0.93 1.96 -2.92
C HIS A 71 -0.88 0.78 -3.89
N SER A 72 -1.59 -0.32 -3.60
CA SER A 72 -1.67 -1.49 -4.49
C SER A 72 -3.10 -1.97 -4.81
N GLY A 73 -4.11 -1.29 -4.26
CA GLY A 73 -5.51 -1.66 -4.36
C GLY A 73 -6.43 -0.48 -4.64
N ARG A 74 -7.72 -0.66 -4.35
CA ARG A 74 -8.72 0.42 -4.47
C ARG A 74 -8.95 1.11 -3.14
N ASN A 75 -8.80 0.36 -2.06
CA ASN A 75 -9.09 0.83 -0.72
C ASN A 75 -7.82 1.25 -0.01
N PHE A 76 -7.99 2.14 0.95
CA PHE A 76 -6.96 2.59 1.86
C PHE A 76 -7.63 3.17 3.10
N TYR A 77 -6.89 3.27 4.20
CA TYR A 77 -7.32 4.05 5.34
C TYR A 77 -6.98 5.52 5.11
N TYR A 78 -7.95 6.41 5.30
CA TYR A 78 -7.80 7.85 5.20
C TYR A 78 -8.06 8.51 6.54
N ALA A 79 -7.31 9.57 6.84
CA ALA A 79 -7.64 10.47 7.93
C ALA A 79 -7.29 11.92 7.59
N GLN A 80 -8.13 12.85 8.06
CA GLN A 80 -7.93 14.28 7.93
C GLN A 80 -7.91 14.94 9.32
N SER A 81 -6.78 15.53 9.69
CA SER A 81 -6.66 16.37 10.88
C SER A 81 -7.00 17.81 10.53
N ASN A 82 -7.68 18.50 11.44
CA ASN A 82 -8.01 19.93 11.37
C ASN A 82 -7.58 20.66 12.65
N ALA A 83 -6.55 20.15 13.31
CA ALA A 83 -6.07 20.71 14.57
C ALA A 83 -5.29 22.00 14.35
N THR A 84 -5.68 23.07 15.04
CA THR A 84 -5.07 24.39 14.86
C THR A 84 -4.16 24.83 16.02
N VAL A 85 -4.13 24.08 17.12
CA VAL A 85 -3.46 24.52 18.38
C VAL A 85 -2.76 23.39 19.16
N ALA A 86 -2.84 22.14 18.69
CA ALA A 86 -2.28 21.00 19.39
C ALA A 86 -1.92 19.86 18.44
N GLU A 87 -0.93 19.07 18.82
CA GLU A 87 -0.63 17.80 18.16
C GLU A 87 -1.80 16.82 18.33
N THR A 88 -2.06 16.06 17.27
CA THR A 88 -3.06 15.00 17.22
C THR A 88 -2.39 13.67 16.95
N THR A 89 -2.93 12.60 17.50
CA THR A 89 -2.42 11.26 17.25
C THR A 89 -3.50 10.37 16.67
N LEU A 90 -3.07 9.46 15.80
CA LEU A 90 -3.87 8.37 15.25
C LEU A 90 -3.03 7.11 15.33
N THR A 91 -3.63 6.01 15.76
CA THR A 91 -3.02 4.69 15.79
C THR A 91 -3.93 3.71 15.06
N LEU A 92 -3.38 2.99 14.11
CA LEU A 92 -3.99 1.77 13.56
C LEU A 92 -3.25 0.57 14.13
N SER A 93 -3.99 -0.36 14.72
CA SER A 93 -3.38 -1.55 15.30
C SER A 93 -4.12 -2.83 14.93
N GLN A 94 -3.35 -3.91 14.78
CA GLN A 94 -3.88 -5.27 14.66
C GLN A 94 -3.14 -6.16 15.65
N SER A 95 -3.90 -6.79 16.55
CA SER A 95 -3.40 -7.70 17.59
C SER A 95 -3.57 -9.17 17.17
N ASP A 96 -3.18 -10.09 18.05
CA ASP A 96 -3.24 -11.54 17.84
C ASP A 96 -2.46 -12.03 16.61
N VAL A 97 -1.41 -11.29 16.23
CA VAL A 97 -0.54 -11.65 15.12
C VAL A 97 0.46 -12.71 15.58
N SER A 98 0.41 -13.90 14.98
CA SER A 98 1.29 -15.02 15.34
C SER A 98 2.61 -14.94 14.56
N VAL A 99 3.70 -14.63 15.27
CA VAL A 99 5.06 -14.66 14.73
C VAL A 99 5.96 -15.46 15.67
N GLN A 100 6.91 -16.22 15.13
CA GLN A 100 7.79 -17.02 15.96
C GLN A 100 8.86 -16.15 16.62
N ALA A 101 8.99 -16.23 17.95
CA ALA A 101 10.09 -15.62 18.68
C ALA A 101 11.47 -16.08 18.13
N GLY A 102 12.41 -15.14 18.04
CA GLY A 102 13.73 -15.33 17.44
C GLY A 102 13.78 -15.19 15.92
N SER A 103 12.63 -15.06 15.24
CA SER A 103 12.61 -14.77 13.81
C SER A 103 12.85 -13.29 13.52
N THR A 104 13.49 -12.99 12.39
CA THR A 104 13.53 -11.64 11.84
C THR A 104 12.35 -11.46 10.90
N VAL A 105 11.52 -10.45 11.14
CA VAL A 105 10.38 -10.10 10.28
C VAL A 105 10.46 -8.66 9.83
N ASP A 106 9.95 -8.40 8.64
CA ASP A 106 9.68 -7.07 8.13
C ASP A 106 8.35 -6.59 8.73
N CYS A 107 8.36 -5.42 9.35
CA CYS A 107 7.16 -4.74 9.83
C CYS A 107 7.12 -3.31 9.30
N SER A 108 6.14 -3.02 8.43
CA SER A 108 6.10 -1.77 7.69
C SER A 108 4.71 -1.44 7.17
N VAL A 109 4.53 -0.24 6.63
CA VAL A 109 3.28 0.20 6.00
C VAL A 109 3.59 1.25 4.93
N TRP A 110 2.74 1.37 3.92
CA TRP A 110 2.81 2.46 2.96
C TRP A 110 1.95 3.63 3.44
N VAL A 111 2.53 4.82 3.47
CA VAL A 111 1.85 6.03 3.88
C VAL A 111 2.06 7.13 2.84
N SER A 112 1.00 7.84 2.50
CA SER A 112 1.06 9.11 1.79
C SER A 112 0.52 10.20 2.69
N SER A 113 0.96 11.44 2.47
CA SER A 113 0.42 12.58 3.20
C SER A 113 0.29 13.80 2.30
N ASN A 114 -0.64 14.68 2.64
CA ASN A 114 -0.80 15.97 1.98
C ASN A 114 -1.07 17.04 3.04
N ARG A 115 -0.32 18.13 2.96
CA ARG A 115 -0.34 19.21 3.93
C ARG A 115 -0.37 20.53 3.15
N PRO A 116 -1.56 21.00 2.74
CA PRO A 116 -1.72 22.27 2.06
C PRO A 116 -0.95 23.40 2.78
N GLY A 117 -0.20 24.18 2.01
CA GLY A 117 0.64 25.26 2.54
C GLY A 117 1.85 24.82 3.38
N ASN A 118 2.13 23.50 3.49
CA ASN A 118 3.24 22.93 4.25
C ASN A 118 3.26 23.35 5.75
N VAL A 119 2.09 23.56 6.36
CA VAL A 119 1.97 24.07 7.74
C VAL A 119 2.05 22.94 8.76
N GLY A 120 3.10 22.85 9.59
CA GLY A 120 3.29 21.82 10.63
C GLY A 120 4.09 20.59 10.16
N SER A 121 3.90 19.43 10.80
CA SER A 121 4.53 18.16 10.39
C SER A 121 3.63 16.95 10.58
N THR A 122 3.86 15.89 9.81
CA THR A 122 3.29 14.56 10.02
C THR A 122 4.43 13.58 10.26
N ARG A 123 4.48 12.92 11.42
CA ARG A 123 5.46 11.89 11.77
C ARG A 123 4.78 10.54 11.85
N VAL A 124 5.38 9.53 11.24
CA VAL A 124 4.87 8.15 11.23
C VAL A 124 5.90 7.23 11.85
N GLU A 125 5.44 6.36 12.74
CA GLU A 125 6.23 5.34 13.41
C GLU A 125 5.47 4.01 13.35
N VAL A 126 6.20 2.92 13.15
CA VAL A 126 5.62 1.57 13.11
C VAL A 126 6.27 0.75 14.21
N PHE A 127 5.46 0.08 15.00
CA PHE A 127 5.89 -0.74 16.12
C PHE A 127 5.38 -2.16 15.97
N LEU A 128 6.24 -3.12 16.31
CA LEU A 128 5.82 -4.48 16.67
C LEU A 128 5.93 -4.58 18.18
N ASP A 129 4.78 -4.71 18.85
CA ASP A 129 4.64 -4.52 20.29
C ASP A 129 5.18 -3.15 20.72
N GLN A 130 6.23 -3.14 21.55
CA GLN A 130 6.91 -1.92 22.03
C GLN A 130 8.24 -1.66 21.31
N VAL A 131 8.53 -2.41 20.25
CA VAL A 131 9.79 -2.29 19.49
C VAL A 131 9.52 -1.52 18.20
N THR A 132 10.29 -0.45 17.97
CA THR A 132 10.20 0.27 16.70
C THR A 132 10.71 -0.57 15.54
N CYS A 133 9.94 -0.61 14.45
CA CYS A 133 10.28 -1.31 13.23
C CYS A 133 11.33 -0.58 12.38
N GLY A 134 11.56 0.71 12.64
CA GLY A 134 12.51 1.53 11.92
C GLY A 134 12.66 2.91 12.56
N ASN A 135 13.33 3.83 11.86
CA ASN A 135 13.35 5.22 12.31
C ASN A 135 12.00 5.89 12.01
N PRO A 136 11.55 6.84 12.85
CA PRO A 136 10.40 7.68 12.53
C PRO A 136 10.58 8.40 11.19
N VAL A 137 9.52 8.47 10.39
CA VAL A 137 9.53 9.17 9.09
C VAL A 137 8.68 10.43 9.17
N TYR A 138 9.28 11.56 8.83
CA TYR A 138 8.56 12.82 8.63
C TYR A 138 8.06 12.89 7.19
N MET A 139 6.74 12.95 7.03
CA MET A 139 6.08 12.87 5.74
C MET A 139 6.12 14.23 5.05
N GLY A 140 6.58 14.23 3.80
CA GLY A 140 6.31 15.33 2.85
C GLY A 140 5.01 15.10 2.10
N THR A 141 4.74 15.97 1.12
CA THR A 141 3.56 15.88 0.24
C THR A 141 3.79 15.02 -1.02
N ASN A 142 4.69 14.03 -0.94
CA ASN A 142 5.22 13.33 -2.11
C ASN A 142 4.87 11.83 -2.09
N GLY A 143 3.73 11.50 -2.66
CA GLY A 143 3.36 10.11 -2.98
C GLY A 143 3.41 9.13 -1.79
N TRP A 144 3.34 7.84 -2.12
CA TRP A 144 3.43 6.76 -1.15
C TRP A 144 4.89 6.52 -0.73
N MET A 145 5.12 6.41 0.57
CA MET A 145 6.40 6.08 1.17
C MET A 145 6.25 4.88 2.13
N LYS A 146 7.17 3.93 2.05
CA LYS A 146 7.23 2.81 3.00
C LYS A 146 7.85 3.29 4.31
N VAL A 147 7.15 3.07 5.42
CA VAL A 147 7.61 3.38 6.79
C VAL A 147 7.74 2.07 7.55
N GLY A 148 8.85 1.88 8.26
CA GLY A 148 9.18 0.66 8.99
C GLY A 148 10.48 0.03 8.52
N GLY A 149 10.66 -1.26 8.79
CA GLY A 149 11.91 -1.99 8.58
C GLY A 149 11.82 -3.42 9.10
N SER A 150 12.92 -3.98 9.59
CA SER A 150 12.95 -5.36 10.08
C SER A 150 13.32 -5.40 11.56
N VAL A 151 12.67 -6.31 12.30
CA VAL A 151 12.90 -6.51 13.74
C VAL A 151 13.10 -7.99 14.04
N VAL A 152 13.89 -8.28 15.07
CA VAL A 152 13.94 -9.62 15.67
C VAL A 152 12.82 -9.73 16.67
N VAL A 153 11.90 -10.66 16.44
CA VAL A 153 10.77 -10.91 17.34
C VAL A 153 11.26 -11.50 18.65
N SER A 154 10.80 -10.96 19.76
CA SER A 154 11.12 -11.43 21.09
C SER A 154 9.86 -11.59 21.93
N GLY A 155 9.91 -12.42 22.96
CA GLY A 155 8.83 -12.55 23.92
C GLY A 155 7.72 -13.50 23.49
N GLU A 156 6.47 -13.01 23.57
CA GLU A 156 5.23 -13.79 23.55
C GLU A 156 4.95 -14.48 22.19
N LYS A 157 3.87 -15.27 22.15
CA LYS A 157 3.43 -16.00 20.95
C LYS A 157 2.63 -15.12 19.98
N THR A 158 1.98 -14.09 20.52
CA THR A 158 1.08 -13.19 19.79
C THR A 158 1.58 -11.77 19.96
N HIS A 159 1.53 -11.01 18.88
CA HIS A 159 2.06 -9.67 18.81
C HIS A 159 1.01 -8.69 18.31
N THR A 160 1.27 -7.40 18.53
CA THR A 160 0.46 -6.31 18.01
C THR A 160 1.30 -5.44 17.09
N LEU A 161 0.85 -5.26 15.85
CA LEU A 161 1.34 -4.17 15.00
C LEU A 161 0.65 -2.88 15.44
N SER A 162 1.41 -1.79 15.55
CA SER A 162 0.86 -0.45 15.69
C SER A 162 1.50 0.50 14.68
N VAL A 163 0.68 1.17 13.87
CA VAL A 163 1.08 2.29 13.03
C VAL A 163 0.63 3.56 13.73
N VAL A 164 1.57 4.36 14.20
CA VAL A 164 1.32 5.59 14.95
C VAL A 164 1.62 6.80 14.07
N ILE A 165 0.67 7.72 14.00
CA ILE A 165 0.77 8.98 13.28
C ILE A 165 0.64 10.09 14.31
N ALA A 166 1.69 10.89 14.45
CA ALA A 166 1.66 12.15 15.18
C ALA A 166 1.59 13.29 14.16
N ASN A 167 0.61 14.15 14.30
CA ASN A 167 0.33 15.20 13.34
C ASN A 167 0.21 16.53 14.07
N GLY A 168 1.12 17.45 13.73
CA GLY A 168 1.14 18.80 14.29
C GLY A 168 -0.02 19.65 13.79
N GLU A 169 0.03 20.93 14.16
CA GLU A 169 -0.96 21.93 13.73
C GLU A 169 -1.09 22.00 12.20
N THR A 170 -2.29 22.34 11.75
CA THR A 170 -2.69 22.37 10.34
C THR A 170 -3.19 23.74 9.93
N GLY A 171 -3.06 24.06 8.63
CA GLY A 171 -3.75 25.20 8.02
C GLY A 171 -5.28 25.00 7.94
N PRO A 172 -6.02 25.96 7.36
CA PRO A 172 -7.48 25.91 7.23
C PRO A 172 -8.02 24.67 6.51
N GLU A 173 -7.26 24.13 5.57
CA GLU A 173 -7.61 22.95 4.77
C GLU A 173 -7.35 21.62 5.52
N GLY A 174 -6.72 21.68 6.68
CA GLY A 174 -6.29 20.52 7.44
C GLY A 174 -5.04 19.85 6.86
N SER A 175 -4.74 18.66 7.35
CA SER A 175 -3.73 17.76 6.78
C SER A 175 -4.31 16.37 6.62
N GLN A 176 -3.81 15.64 5.63
CA GLN A 176 -4.37 14.38 5.16
C GLN A 176 -3.31 13.30 5.21
N VAL A 177 -3.71 12.11 5.60
CA VAL A 177 -2.88 10.90 5.57
C VAL A 177 -3.66 9.77 4.93
N TRP A 178 -2.96 8.99 4.11
CA TRP A 178 -3.42 7.75 3.51
C TRP A 178 -2.49 6.64 3.96
N ILE A 179 -3.05 5.51 4.38
CA ILE A 179 -2.30 4.37 4.90
C ILE A 179 -2.79 3.13 4.16
N ASP A 180 -1.86 2.32 3.68
CA ASP A 180 -2.17 1.11 2.93
C ASP A 180 -1.04 0.07 3.04
N ASP A 181 -1.33 -1.16 2.65
CA ASP A 181 -0.36 -2.25 2.48
C ASP A 181 0.56 -2.45 3.69
N ALA A 182 -0.03 -2.59 4.87
CA ALA A 182 0.72 -2.94 6.07
C ALA A 182 1.30 -4.35 5.96
N VAL A 183 2.46 -4.57 6.56
CA VAL A 183 3.18 -5.83 6.50
C VAL A 183 3.66 -6.22 7.89
N ILE A 184 3.45 -7.48 8.26
CA ILE A 184 4.33 -8.24 9.13
C ILE A 184 4.65 -9.54 8.39
N GLY A 185 5.92 -9.84 8.13
CA GLY A 185 6.24 -11.10 7.45
C GLY A 185 7.71 -11.29 7.14
N GLY A 186 8.09 -12.50 6.75
CA GLY A 186 9.44 -12.80 6.30
C GLY A 186 9.60 -12.58 4.81
N GLY A 187 10.58 -11.76 4.40
CA GLY A 187 10.93 -11.58 2.99
C GLY A 187 10.03 -10.61 2.25
N CYS A 188 9.57 -9.61 2.98
CA CYS A 188 8.87 -8.43 2.51
C CYS A 188 9.83 -7.21 2.61
#